data_AF-A0AAJ6F8Z7-F1
#
_entry.id   AF-A0AAJ6F8Z7-F1
#
_cell.length_a   1.000
_cell.length_b   1.000
_cell.length_c   1.000
_cell.angle_alpha   90.00
_cell.angle_beta   90.00
_cell.angle_gamma   90.00
#
_symmetry.space_group_name_H-M   'P 1'
#
loop_
_entity.id
_entity.type
_entity.pdbx_description
1 polymer ?
#
loop_
_entity_poly.entity_id
_entity_poly.type
_entity_poly.pdbx_seq_one_letter_code
_entity_poly.pdbx_strand_id
1 'polypeptide(L)'
;MVQRPKTESEPFPGSWALPGGFVDIAGDRDLEACAVRKLKDKTGVVSPYLEQLGSWGSATRDPRGWSATHAYFALLPEQAAGRVLAATRSGSRSMAKRSSRGLPSTMPRFCRPRSSVCAARSNTPRCRPI
;
A
#
# COMPACT_ATOMS: atom_id res chain seq x y z
N MET A 1 -6.87 -4.02 -2.54
CA MET A 1 -5.52 -4.20 -1.95
C MET A 1 -4.61 -4.89 -2.97
N VAL A 2 -3.35 -4.48 -3.12
CA VAL A 2 -2.38 -5.06 -4.07
C VAL A 2 -1.44 -6.01 -3.32
N GLN A 3 -0.99 -7.10 -3.93
CA GLN A 3 -0.01 -8.00 -3.30
C GLN A 3 1.43 -7.53 -3.56
N ARG A 4 2.27 -7.53 -2.53
CA ARG A 4 3.70 -7.21 -2.66
C ARG A 4 4.46 -8.39 -3.30
N PRO A 5 5.52 -8.12 -4.09
CA PRO A 5 6.34 -9.18 -4.67
C PRO A 5 6.97 -10.06 -3.58
N LYS A 6 7.20 -11.33 -3.92
CA LYS A 6 7.83 -12.32 -3.02
C LYS A 6 9.34 -12.37 -3.24
N THR A 7 10.02 -11.25 -3.07
CA THR A 7 11.48 -11.14 -3.21
C THR A 7 12.13 -10.90 -1.85
N GLU A 8 13.34 -11.40 -1.64
CA GLU A 8 14.05 -11.27 -0.36
C GLU A 8 14.42 -9.82 -0.02
N SER A 9 14.57 -8.97 -1.02
CA SER A 9 14.84 -7.53 -0.86
C SER A 9 13.63 -6.72 -0.36
N GLU A 10 12.45 -7.33 -0.33
CA GLU A 10 11.20 -6.66 0.01
C GLU A 10 10.90 -6.80 1.52
N PRO A 11 10.60 -5.71 2.25
CA PRO A 11 10.46 -5.74 3.71
C PRO A 11 9.25 -6.53 4.21
N PHE A 12 8.26 -6.77 3.34
CA PHE A 12 7.04 -7.50 3.66
C PHE A 12 6.61 -8.37 2.45
N PRO A 13 7.37 -9.41 2.11
CA PRO A 13 7.17 -10.16 0.87
C PRO A 13 5.84 -10.91 0.90
N GLY A 14 5.09 -10.86 -0.21
CA GLY A 14 3.80 -11.56 -0.36
C GLY A 14 2.64 -11.03 0.49
N SER A 15 2.86 -9.99 1.31
CA SER A 15 1.82 -9.35 2.11
C SER A 15 0.89 -8.48 1.27
N TRP A 16 -0.33 -8.27 1.75
CA TRP A 16 -1.29 -7.37 1.12
C TRP A 16 -1.05 -5.91 1.51
N ALA A 17 -1.20 -5.02 0.52
CA ALA A 17 -0.87 -3.62 0.60
C ALA A 17 -2.01 -2.74 0.07
N LEU A 18 -2.07 -1.48 0.53
CA LEU A 18 -2.83 -0.46 -0.20
C LEU A 18 -2.11 -0.14 -1.52
N PRO A 19 -2.85 0.19 -2.60
CA PRO A 19 -2.23 0.65 -3.83
C PRO A 19 -1.47 1.96 -3.57
N GLY A 20 -0.21 2.01 -3.99
CA GLY A 20 0.62 3.20 -3.83
C GLY A 20 2.04 2.97 -4.35
N GLY A 21 2.90 3.96 -4.15
CA GLY A 21 4.33 3.86 -4.37
C GLY A 21 5.06 5.11 -3.91
N PHE A 22 6.33 5.20 -4.32
CA PHE A 22 7.18 6.35 -4.05
C PHE A 22 6.88 7.51 -5.01
N VAL A 23 7.04 8.73 -4.52
CA VAL A 23 7.05 9.97 -5.31
C VAL A 23 8.19 9.92 -6.31
N ASP A 24 7.91 10.30 -7.55
CA ASP A 24 8.88 10.49 -8.60
C ASP A 24 9.24 11.97 -8.70
N ILE A 25 10.47 12.32 -8.32
CA ILE A 25 10.93 13.71 -8.24
C ILE A 25 10.98 14.38 -9.62
N ALA A 26 11.17 13.61 -10.70
CA ALA A 26 11.25 14.15 -12.04
C ALA A 26 9.88 14.26 -12.73
N GLY A 27 8.93 13.40 -12.36
CA GLY A 27 7.63 13.29 -13.04
C GLY A 27 6.43 13.85 -12.26
N ASP A 28 6.48 13.87 -10.93
CA ASP A 28 5.38 14.34 -10.10
C ASP A 28 5.58 15.81 -9.72
N ARG A 29 4.57 16.64 -10.02
CA ARG A 29 4.59 18.07 -9.66
C ARG A 29 4.34 18.29 -8.18
N ASP A 30 3.54 17.43 -7.56
CA ASP A 30 3.14 17.49 -6.16
C ASP A 30 2.76 16.08 -5.64
N LEU A 31 2.40 15.98 -4.36
CA LEU A 31 2.00 14.72 -3.72
C LEU A 31 0.70 14.14 -4.29
N GLU A 32 -0.22 15.01 -4.72
CA GLU A 32 -1.49 14.60 -5.31
C GLU A 32 -1.27 13.96 -6.68
N ALA A 33 -0.42 14.55 -7.53
CA ALA A 33 -0.01 14.00 -8.82
C ALA A 33 0.61 12.61 -8.66
N CYS A 34 1.46 12.41 -7.64
CA CYS A 34 1.96 11.09 -7.30
C CYS A 34 0.82 10.12 -6.95
N ALA A 35 -0.12 10.52 -6.10
CA ALA A 35 -1.23 9.68 -5.70
C ALA A 35 -2.15 9.29 -6.88
N VAL A 36 -2.48 10.25 -7.76
CA VAL A 36 -3.22 10.01 -9.01
C VAL A 36 -2.48 9.02 -9.91
N ARG A 37 -1.18 9.22 -10.13
CA ARG A 37 -0.36 8.34 -10.96
C ARG A 37 -0.30 6.94 -10.39
N LYS A 38 -0.05 6.78 -9.08
CA LYS A 38 0.01 5.46 -8.44
C LYS A 38 -1.33 4.74 -8.43
N LEU A 39 -2.43 5.46 -8.26
CA LEU A 39 -3.77 4.90 -8.39
C LEU A 39 -3.97 4.34 -9.81
N LYS A 40 -3.65 5.13 -10.83
CA LYS A 40 -3.74 4.71 -12.25
C LYS A 40 -2.81 3.54 -12.56
N ASP A 41 -1.54 3.59 -12.17
CA ASP A 41 -0.54 2.54 -12.45
C ASP A 41 -0.92 1.18 -11.84
N LYS A 42 -1.55 1.20 -10.66
CA LYS A 42 -1.87 -0.03 -9.92
C LYS A 42 -3.28 -0.55 -10.16
N THR A 43 -4.22 0.30 -10.55
CA THR A 43 -5.63 -0.08 -10.69
C THR A 43 -6.21 0.16 -12.09
N GLY A 44 -5.52 0.94 -12.93
CA GLY A 44 -6.00 1.36 -14.24
C GLY A 44 -7.13 2.40 -14.19
N VAL A 45 -7.46 2.93 -13.00
CA VAL A 45 -8.58 3.85 -12.80
C VAL A 45 -8.07 5.25 -12.49
N VAL A 46 -8.77 6.25 -13.04
CA VAL A 46 -8.63 7.65 -12.67
C VAL A 46 -9.89 8.04 -11.88
N SER A 47 -9.69 8.60 -10.69
CA SER A 47 -10.78 9.06 -9.84
C SER A 47 -11.07 10.54 -10.08
N PRO A 48 -12.35 10.97 -10.17
CA PRO A 48 -12.69 12.39 -10.19
C PRO A 48 -12.48 13.05 -8.81
N TYR A 49 -12.43 12.26 -7.73
CA TYR A 49 -12.25 12.73 -6.37
C TYR A 49 -11.08 12.03 -5.70
N LEU A 50 -10.11 12.80 -5.23
CA LEU A 50 -8.98 12.33 -4.47
C LEU A 50 -8.71 13.35 -3.36
N GLU A 51 -8.66 12.89 -2.12
CA GLU A 51 -8.42 13.77 -0.98
C GLU A 51 -7.39 13.15 -0.04
N GLN A 52 -6.55 14.01 0.55
CA GLN A 52 -5.54 13.58 1.51
C GLN A 52 -6.20 13.27 2.85
N LEU A 53 -6.07 12.01 3.29
CA LEU A 53 -6.54 11.57 4.60
C LEU A 53 -5.60 12.04 5.72
N GLY A 54 -4.29 12.04 5.46
CA GLY A 54 -3.30 12.43 6.44
C GLY A 54 -1.88 12.03 6.08
N SER A 55 -0.96 12.37 6.99
CA SER A 55 0.47 12.11 6.84
C SER A 55 1.00 11.40 8.09
N TRP A 56 1.78 10.33 7.90
CA TRP A 56 2.42 9.60 8.99
C TRP A 56 3.89 9.38 8.68
N GLY A 57 4.76 9.80 9.59
CA GLY A 57 6.21 9.60 9.47
C GLY A 57 6.80 8.99 10.74
N SER A 58 7.57 7.91 10.61
CA SER A 58 8.40 7.41 11.70
C SER A 58 9.53 6.50 11.21
N ALA A 59 10.56 6.31 12.06
CA ALA A 59 11.65 5.35 11.86
C ALA A 59 11.22 3.88 12.00
N THR A 60 10.08 3.63 12.65
CA THR A 60 9.63 2.27 13.03
C THR A 60 8.64 1.66 12.05
N ARG A 61 8.18 2.43 11.06
CA ARG A 61 7.16 1.98 10.09
C ARG A 61 7.73 1.12 8.96
N ASP A 62 8.95 1.40 8.53
CA ASP A 62 9.64 0.64 7.48
C ASP A 62 10.98 0.14 8.04
N PRO A 63 11.31 -1.16 7.96
CA PRO A 63 12.60 -1.68 8.44
C PRO A 63 13.80 -1.10 7.68
N ARG A 64 13.58 -0.42 6.53
CA ARG A 64 14.62 0.31 5.78
C ARG A 64 14.97 1.67 6.41
N GLY A 65 14.26 2.11 7.46
CA GLY A 65 14.55 3.33 8.23
C GLY A 65 13.41 4.33 8.25
N TRP A 66 13.76 5.63 8.32
CA TRP A 66 12.77 6.71 8.30
C TRP A 66 11.93 6.69 7.03
N SER A 67 10.61 6.67 7.22
CA SER A 67 9.64 6.73 6.13
C SER A 67 8.51 7.68 6.48
N ALA A 68 8.13 8.52 5.52
CA ALA A 68 6.94 9.34 5.56
C ALA A 68 5.96 8.85 4.50
N THR A 69 4.68 8.78 4.87
CA THR A 69 3.61 8.47 3.94
C THR A 69 2.47 9.46 4.06
N HIS A 70 2.04 9.94 2.90
CA HIS A 70 0.79 10.66 2.71
C HIS A 70 -0.25 9.68 2.17
N ALA A 71 -1.31 9.44 2.94
CA ALA A 71 -2.40 8.58 2.47
C ALA A 71 -3.51 9.43 1.86
N TYR A 72 -4.05 8.93 0.76
CA TYR A 72 -5.16 9.53 0.04
C TYR A 72 -6.30 8.50 -0.04
N PHE A 73 -7.53 8.99 -0.06
CA PHE A 73 -8.68 8.18 -0.41
C PHE A 73 -9.34 8.73 -1.67
N ALA A 74 -9.94 7.83 -2.44
CA ALA A 74 -10.57 8.14 -3.71
C ALA A 74 -12.02 7.63 -3.71
N LEU A 75 -12.94 8.43 -4.23
CA LEU A 75 -14.32 8.01 -4.46
C LEU A 75 -14.49 7.63 -5.92
N LEU A 76 -14.87 6.37 -6.14
CA LEU A 76 -15.03 5.81 -7.48
C LEU A 76 -16.49 5.45 -7.73
N PRO A 77 -16.98 5.63 -8.97
CA PRO A 77 -18.28 5.09 -9.35
C PRO A 77 -18.22 3.56 -9.28
N GLU A 78 -19.34 2.93 -8.96
CA GLU A 78 -19.44 1.47 -8.76
C GLU A 78 -18.92 0.68 -9.98
N GLN A 79 -19.15 1.19 -11.19
CA GLN A 79 -18.70 0.58 -12.43
C GLN A 79 -17.17 0.53 -12.53
N ALA A 80 -16.47 1.49 -11.92
CA ALA A 80 -15.01 1.50 -11.84
C ALA A 80 -14.47 0.60 -10.72
N ALA A 81 -15.27 0.30 -9.69
CA ALA A 81 -14.89 -0.57 -8.58
C ALA A 81 -14.53 -1.99 -9.06
N GLY A 82 -15.25 -2.51 -10.06
CA GLY A 82 -14.93 -3.81 -10.67
C GLY A 82 -13.51 -3.90 -11.24
N ARG A 83 -12.99 -2.81 -11.82
CA ARG A 83 -11.62 -2.74 -12.36
C ARG A 83 -10.58 -2.71 -11.25
N VAL A 84 -10.85 -1.95 -10.19
CA VAL A 84 -9.99 -1.95 -8.99
C VAL A 84 -9.95 -3.34 -8.37
N LEU A 85 -11.10 -4.01 -8.22
CA LEU A 85 -11.17 -5.36 -7.68
C LEU A 85 -10.41 -6.37 -8.55
N ALA A 86 -10.51 -6.27 -9.88
CA ALA A 86 -9.74 -7.12 -10.80
C ALA A 86 -8.22 -6.92 -10.64
N ALA A 87 -7.76 -5.68 -10.56
CA ALA A 87 -6.34 -5.36 -10.34
C ALA A 87 -5.82 -5.89 -9.00
N THR A 88 -6.70 -6.06 -8.02
CA THR A 88 -6.36 -6.61 -6.70
C THR A 88 -6.30 -8.14 -6.64
N ARG A 89 -6.76 -8.85 -7.69
CA ARG A 89 -6.88 -10.33 -7.71
C ARG A 89 -5.69 -11.08 -8.31
N SER A 90 -4.68 -10.42 -8.88
CA SER A 90 -3.53 -11.12 -9.50
C SER A 90 -2.63 -11.90 -8.52
N GLY A 91 -2.94 -11.90 -7.22
CA GLY A 91 -2.24 -12.64 -6.16
C GLY A 91 -2.97 -13.85 -5.56
N SER A 92 -4.24 -14.11 -5.90
CA SER A 92 -4.98 -15.22 -5.29
C SER A 92 -4.73 -16.54 -6.02
N ARG A 93 -3.70 -17.29 -5.61
CA ARG A 93 -3.73 -18.75 -5.82
C ARG A 93 -4.87 -19.30 -4.96
N SER A 94 -5.77 -20.03 -5.61
CA SER A 94 -7.00 -20.61 -5.06
C SER A 94 -6.79 -21.22 -3.68
N MET A 95 -7.55 -20.77 -2.70
CA MET A 95 -7.68 -21.45 -1.41
C MET A 95 -8.49 -22.72 -1.69
N ALA A 96 -7.79 -23.81 -1.99
CA ALA A 96 -8.40 -25.13 -2.15
C ALA A 96 -9.18 -25.44 -0.87
N LYS A 97 -10.49 -25.68 -1.00
CA LYS A 97 -11.35 -26.14 0.09
C LYS A 97 -10.76 -27.44 0.65
N ARG A 98 -10.02 -27.36 1.75
CA ARG A 98 -9.68 -28.55 2.54
C ARG A 98 -10.88 -28.91 3.39
N SER A 99 -11.45 -30.06 3.07
CA SER A 99 -12.50 -30.75 3.82
C SER A 99 -12.21 -30.73 5.32
N SER A 100 -13.21 -30.28 6.07
CA SER A 100 -13.24 -30.18 7.53
C SER A 100 -13.13 -31.55 8.19
N ARG A 101 -11.96 -31.87 8.75
CA ARG A 101 -11.82 -32.89 9.80
C ARG A 101 -10.83 -32.41 10.85
N GLY A 102 -11.33 -32.22 12.07
CA GLY A 102 -10.54 -32.11 13.31
C GLY A 102 -10.21 -30.68 13.76
N LEU A 103 -11.04 -30.11 14.64
CA LEU A 103 -10.68 -28.95 15.48
C LEU A 103 -9.93 -29.43 16.73
N PRO A 104 -8.74 -28.90 17.05
CA PRO A 104 -8.27 -28.83 18.43
C PRO A 104 -8.60 -27.46 19.04
N SER A 105 -9.13 -27.52 20.26
CA SER A 105 -9.40 -26.39 21.16
C SER A 105 -8.09 -25.75 21.62
N THR A 106 -7.72 -24.62 21.02
CA THR A 106 -6.82 -23.63 21.64
C THR A 106 -6.91 -22.33 20.84
N MET A 107 -7.47 -21.28 21.46
CA MET A 107 -7.70 -19.98 20.85
C MET A 107 -6.38 -19.25 20.56
N PRO A 108 -6.08 -18.84 19.31
CA PRO A 108 -4.97 -17.96 19.03
C PRO A 108 -5.41 -16.49 19.18
N ARG A 109 -4.56 -15.69 19.83
CA ARG A 109 -4.69 -14.23 19.90
C ARG A 109 -4.70 -13.65 18.49
N PHE A 110 -5.80 -12.99 18.16
CA PHE A 110 -6.09 -12.34 16.89
C PHE A 110 -4.99 -11.35 16.51
N CYS A 111 -4.18 -11.69 15.51
CA CYS A 111 -3.15 -10.83 14.94
C CYS A 111 -3.85 -9.78 14.05
N ARG A 112 -3.85 -8.52 14.48
CA ARG A 112 -4.45 -7.39 13.75
C ARG A 112 -3.73 -7.17 12.39
N PRO A 113 -4.46 -6.98 11.28
CA PRO A 113 -3.84 -6.69 9.98
C PRO A 113 -3.33 -5.23 9.97
N ARG A 114 -2.00 -5.05 9.98
CA ARG A 114 -1.37 -3.73 9.79
C ARG A 114 -1.34 -3.37 8.31
N SER A 115 -2.01 -2.26 7.99
CA SER A 115 -2.11 -1.64 6.67
C SER A 115 -0.73 -1.21 6.15
N SER A 116 -0.38 -1.67 4.95
CA SER A 116 0.84 -1.31 4.25
C SER A 116 0.64 -0.01 3.47
N VAL A 117 1.58 0.93 3.60
CA VAL A 117 1.43 2.34 3.24
C VAL A 117 2.79 2.85 2.69
N CYS A 118 2.79 3.52 1.53
CA CYS A 118 3.96 3.82 0.69
C CYS A 118 4.84 4.99 1.16
N ALA A 119 6.16 4.80 1.18
CA ALA A 119 7.11 5.84 1.57
C ALA A 119 7.51 6.72 0.39
N ALA A 120 7.90 7.97 0.62
CA ALA A 120 8.70 8.80 -0.30
C ALA A 120 10.02 9.16 0.40
N ARG A 121 11.16 9.08 -0.30
CA ARG A 121 12.48 9.45 0.23
C ARG A 121 12.71 10.93 0.00
N SER A 122 12.90 11.71 1.05
CA SER A 122 13.60 13.01 0.98
C SER A 122 15.03 12.80 1.44
N ASN A 123 15.98 13.18 0.58
CA ASN A 123 17.40 13.21 0.87
C ASN A 123 17.71 14.59 1.48
N THR A 124 17.93 14.68 2.80
CA THR A 124 18.29 15.95 3.45
C THR A 124 19.79 16.04 3.72
N PRO A 125 20.48 17.12 3.28
CA PRO A 125 21.82 17.44 3.76
C PRO A 125 21.74 18.02 5.18
N ARG A 126 22.71 17.64 6.02
CA ARG A 126 22.86 18.03 7.43
C ARG A 126 22.80 19.56 7.62
N CYS A 127 21.82 20.05 8.38
CA CYS A 127 21.88 21.39 8.97
C CYS A 127 22.88 21.40 10.14
N ARG A 128 23.84 22.33 10.12
CA ARG A 128 24.64 22.69 11.30
C ARG A 128 23.94 23.83 12.05
N PRO A 129 23.97 23.86 13.39
CA PRO A 129 23.42 24.98 14.15
C PRO A 129 24.30 26.23 13.99
N ILE A 130 23.65 27.40 14.00
CA ILE A 130 24.28 28.72 14.17
C ILE A 130 24.46 28.96 15.66
#